data_AF-A0A847W9U3-F1
#
_entry.id   AF-A0A847W9U3-F1
#
_cell.length_a   1.000
_cell.length_b   1.000
_cell.length_c   1.000
_cell.angle_alpha   90.00
_cell.angle_beta   90.00
_cell.angle_gamma   90.00
#
_symmetry.space_group_name_H-M   'P 1'
#
loop_
_entity.id
_entity.type
_entity.pdbx_description
1 polymer ?
#
loop_
_entity_poly.entity_id
_entity_poly.type
_entity_poly.pdbx_seq_one_letter_code
_entity_poly.pdbx_strand_id
1 'polypeptide(L)'
;FFQGLFFGIADVLIVSLLVSGILANPVEAGKTLAYSLSVIRSVLCVIALIVWLFMRHYTYMTAVTVNLSVFAILKNAWLFVIIGFGRNVISFAVNIAMIIVCFLLSPIITLFLLPIAYYSFTWFCTVFTCYPVIKKYIIVPALEAQKAAQAPAETENTESKDESEPAE
;
A
#
# COMPACT_ATOMS: atom_id res chain seq x y z
N PHE A 1 -9.51 6.64 12.68
CA PHE A 1 -8.38 7.51 13.10
C PHE A 1 -7.23 6.71 13.73
N PHE A 2 -7.46 5.95 14.80
CA PHE A 2 -6.41 5.17 15.48
C PHE A 2 -5.63 4.19 14.59
N GLN A 3 -6.31 3.51 13.66
CA GLN A 3 -5.68 2.57 12.73
C GLN A 3 -4.66 3.26 11.81
N GLY A 4 -4.97 4.46 11.30
CA GLY A 4 -4.05 5.23 10.45
C GLY A 4 -2.84 5.77 11.22
N LEU A 5 -3.03 6.21 12.47
CA LEU A 5 -1.94 6.65 13.33
C LEU A 5 -0.96 5.51 13.63
N PHE A 6 -1.48 4.31 13.93
CA PHE A 6 -0.66 3.12 14.15
C PHE A 6 0.21 2.79 12.93
N PHE A 7 -0.37 2.82 11.72
CA PHE A 7 0.39 2.61 10.49
C PHE A 7 1.46 3.66 10.25
N GLY A 8 1.19 4.93 10.56
CA GLY A 8 2.18 6.00 10.46
C GLY A 8 3.37 5.78 11.40
N ILE A 9 3.12 5.42 12.67
CA ILE A 9 4.19 5.14 13.64
C ILE A 9 5.00 3.91 13.21
N ALA A 10 4.33 2.84 12.78
CA ALA A 10 4.99 1.63 12.29
C ALA A 10 5.85 1.91 11.05
N ASP A 11 5.37 2.74 10.11
CA ASP A 11 6.12 3.14 8.92
C ASP A 11 7.41 3.88 9.30
N VAL A 12 7.32 4.88 10.19
CA VAL A 12 8.48 5.63 10.65
C VAL A 12 9.50 4.71 11.33
N LEU A 13 9.07 3.79 12.19
CA LEU A 13 9.96 2.86 12.87
C LEU A 13 10.67 1.91 11.90
N ILE A 14 9.95 1.32 10.96
CA ILE A 14 10.49 0.35 9.99
C ILE A 14 11.46 1.04 9.04
N VAL A 15 11.09 2.19 8.49
CA VAL A 15 11.98 2.99 7.63
C VAL A 15 13.22 3.41 8.40
N SER A 16 13.08 3.90 9.63
CA SER A 16 14.24 4.31 10.44
C SER A 16 15.19 3.14 10.70
N LEU A 17 14.68 1.96 11.04
CA LEU A 17 15.48 0.76 11.28
C LEU A 17 16.21 0.29 10.01
N LEU A 18 15.52 0.29 8.87
CA LEU A 18 16.12 -0.09 7.59
C LEU A 18 17.21 0.91 7.15
N VAL A 19 16.96 2.21 7.32
CA VAL A 19 17.94 3.27 7.02
C VAL A 19 19.15 3.17 7.94
N SER A 20 18.97 2.94 9.24
CA SER A 20 20.07 2.67 10.15
C SER A 20 20.86 1.42 9.75
N GLY A 21 20.21 0.38 9.24
CA GLY A 21 20.89 -0.81 8.72
C GLY A 21 21.72 -0.57 7.45
N ILE A 22 21.31 0.39 6.61
CA ILE A 22 22.04 0.82 5.40
C ILE A 22 23.21 1.73 5.77
N LEU A 23 22.98 2.70 6.66
CA LEU A 23 23.97 3.70 7.09
C LEU A 23 24.95 3.17 8.14
N ALA A 24 24.67 2.02 8.75
CA ALA A 24 25.62 1.33 9.60
C ALA A 24 26.85 0.94 8.76
N ASN A 25 27.89 1.77 8.84
CA ASN A 25 29.15 1.55 8.17
C ASN A 25 29.65 0.12 8.45
N PRO A 26 30.26 -0.56 7.46
CA PRO A 26 30.90 -1.83 7.70
C PRO A 26 31.88 -1.63 8.84
N VAL A 27 31.65 -2.34 9.95
CA VAL A 27 32.48 -2.26 11.14
C VAL A 27 33.93 -2.40 10.68
N GLU A 28 34.76 -1.39 10.96
CA GLU A 28 36.20 -1.40 10.68
C GLU A 28 36.96 -2.39 11.59
N ALA A 29 36.40 -3.57 11.81
CA ALA A 29 36.99 -4.61 12.62
C ALA A 29 37.72 -5.60 11.72
N GLY A 30 38.83 -5.17 11.10
CA GLY A 30 40.02 -5.95 10.70
C GLY A 30 39.88 -7.36 10.08
N LYS A 31 38.68 -7.81 9.70
CA LYS A 31 38.34 -9.17 9.31
C LYS A 31 37.47 -9.08 8.06
N THR A 32 38.00 -9.56 6.93
CA THR A 32 37.33 -9.61 5.62
C THR A 32 35.91 -10.17 5.69
N LEU A 33 35.65 -11.13 6.58
CA LEU A 33 34.31 -11.69 6.83
C LEU A 33 33.30 -10.67 7.37
N ALA A 34 33.70 -9.80 8.31
CA ALA A 34 32.79 -8.82 8.92
C ALA A 34 32.36 -7.75 7.90
N TYR A 35 33.28 -7.35 7.01
CA TYR A 35 32.99 -6.44 5.92
C TYR A 35 32.00 -7.05 4.93
N SER A 36 32.25 -8.29 4.45
CA SER A 36 31.34 -8.98 3.52
C SER A 36 29.94 -9.16 4.08
N LEU A 37 29.80 -9.53 5.36
CA LEU A 37 28.50 -9.66 6.02
C LEU A 37 27.77 -8.31 6.14
N SER A 38 28.48 -7.21 6.40
CA SER A 38 27.88 -5.88 6.44
C SER A 38 27.36 -5.44 5.08
N VAL A 39 28.10 -5.70 4.00
CA VAL A 39 27.66 -5.38 2.63
C VAL A 39 26.40 -6.19 2.28
N ILE A 40 26.38 -7.49 2.58
CA ILE A 40 25.21 -8.35 2.35
C ILE A 40 23.99 -7.82 3.13
N ARG A 41 24.18 -7.46 4.41
CA ARG A 41 23.13 -6.85 5.23
C ARG A 41 22.60 -5.56 4.59
N SER A 42 23.46 -4.65 4.17
CA SER A 42 23.06 -3.38 3.56
C SER A 42 22.27 -3.60 2.26
N VAL A 43 22.70 -4.53 1.41
CA VAL A 43 21.97 -4.90 0.18
C VAL A 43 20.58 -5.46 0.50
N LEU A 44 20.47 -6.35 1.49
CA LEU A 44 19.18 -6.87 1.94
C LEU A 44 18.27 -5.77 2.51
N CYS A 45 18.81 -4.82 3.28
CA CYS A 45 18.06 -3.68 3.78
C CYS A 45 17.56 -2.77 2.65
N VAL A 46 18.34 -2.55 1.59
CA VAL A 46 17.90 -1.78 0.42
C VAL A 46 16.74 -2.48 -0.30
N ILE A 47 16.85 -3.79 -0.53
CA ILE A 47 15.77 -4.57 -1.16
C ILE A 47 14.51 -4.51 -0.29
N ALA A 48 14.65 -4.73 1.02
CA ALA A 48 13.54 -4.66 1.97
C ALA A 48 12.89 -3.26 1.98
N LEU A 49 13.68 -2.19 1.88
CA LEU A 49 13.19 -0.82 1.81
C LEU A 49 12.40 -0.55 0.53
N ILE A 50 12.87 -1.03 -0.62
CA ILE A 50 12.13 -0.91 -1.89
C ILE A 50 10.79 -1.66 -1.80
N VAL A 51 10.79 -2.89 -1.30
CA VAL A 51 9.57 -3.67 -1.09
C VAL A 51 8.64 -2.93 -0.14
N TRP A 52 9.16 -2.41 0.98
CA TRP A 52 8.38 -1.65 1.95
C TRP A 52 7.76 -0.37 1.35
N LEU A 53 8.47 0.35 0.49
CA LEU A 53 7.94 1.52 -0.21
C LEU A 53 6.74 1.16 -1.08
N PHE A 54 6.78 0.03 -1.78
CA PHE A 54 5.62 -0.46 -2.55
C PHE A 54 4.48 -0.91 -1.63
N MET A 55 4.78 -1.64 -0.55
CA MET A 55 3.80 -2.05 0.47
C MET A 55 3.05 -0.86 1.03
N ARG A 56 3.77 0.25 1.27
CA ARG A 56 3.24 1.46 1.87
C ARG A 56 2.09 2.06 1.05
N HIS A 57 2.25 2.14 -0.28
CA HIS A 57 1.22 2.66 -1.17
C HIS A 57 -0.08 1.83 -1.11
N TYR A 58 0.04 0.50 -1.00
CA TYR A 58 -1.12 -0.38 -0.87
C TYR A 58 -1.75 -0.34 0.51
N THR A 59 -0.94 -0.34 1.57
CA THR A 59 -1.41 -0.38 2.96
C THR A 59 -2.30 0.82 3.29
N TYR A 60 -1.89 2.03 2.92
CA TYR A 60 -2.69 3.24 3.17
C TYR A 60 -4.00 3.24 2.38
N MET A 61 -3.99 2.77 1.13
CA MET A 61 -5.20 2.68 0.32
C MET A 61 -6.16 1.60 0.84
N THR A 62 -5.66 0.43 1.22
CA THR A 62 -6.48 -0.67 1.76
C THR A 62 -7.03 -0.35 3.15
N ALA A 63 -6.25 0.33 4.01
CA ALA A 63 -6.72 0.73 5.34
C ALA A 63 -7.90 1.72 5.30
N VAL A 64 -8.07 2.47 4.21
CA VAL A 64 -9.19 3.42 4.04
C VAL A 64 -10.40 2.76 3.36
N THR A 65 -10.19 1.73 2.54
CA THR A 65 -11.28 1.09 1.76
C THR A 65 -11.99 -0.05 2.49
N VAL A 66 -11.31 -0.74 3.41
CA VAL A 66 -11.85 -1.93 4.09
C VAL A 66 -11.46 -1.98 5.56
N ASN A 67 -12.41 -2.36 6.42
CA ASN A 67 -12.19 -2.60 7.85
C ASN A 67 -11.65 -4.03 8.07
N LEU A 68 -10.39 -4.26 7.67
CA LEU A 68 -9.65 -5.49 7.95
C LEU A 68 -8.70 -5.30 9.14
N SER A 69 -8.34 -6.39 9.81
CA SER A 69 -7.31 -6.35 10.84
C SER A 69 -5.96 -5.91 10.24
N VAL A 70 -5.17 -5.16 11.01
CA VAL A 70 -3.89 -4.59 10.58
C VAL A 70 -2.93 -5.65 10.01
N PHE A 71 -2.90 -6.83 10.64
CA PHE A 71 -2.08 -7.95 10.20
C PHE A 71 -2.55 -8.54 8.85
N ALA A 72 -3.86 -8.62 8.63
CA ALA A 72 -4.42 -9.08 7.36
C ALA A 72 -4.12 -8.09 6.23
N ILE A 73 -4.18 -6.78 6.50
CA ILE A 73 -3.81 -5.73 5.53
C ILE A 73 -2.35 -5.89 5.11
N LEU A 74 -1.44 -6.09 6.06
CA LEU A 74 -0.02 -6.21 5.78
C LEU A 74 0.30 -7.48 4.96
N LYS A 75 -0.31 -8.62 5.30
CA LYS A 75 -0.10 -9.87 4.53
C LYS A 75 -0.62 -9.75 3.10
N ASN A 76 -1.77 -9.10 2.92
CA ASN A 76 -2.36 -8.88 1.59
C ASN A 76 -1.57 -7.86 0.77
N ALA A 77 -1.04 -6.81 1.41
CA ALA A 77 -0.17 -5.83 0.75
C ALA A 77 1.06 -6.50 0.13
N TRP A 78 1.64 -7.50 0.79
CA TRP A 78 2.82 -8.21 0.30
C TRP A 78 2.56 -8.92 -1.01
N LEU A 79 1.38 -9.55 -1.13
CA LEU A 79 0.93 -10.17 -2.37
C LEU A 79 0.75 -9.13 -3.49
N PHE A 80 0.30 -7.92 -3.17
CA PHE A 80 0.12 -6.86 -4.17
C PHE A 80 1.42 -6.28 -4.70
N VAL A 81 2.50 -6.31 -3.92
CA VAL A 81 3.81 -5.93 -4.46
C VAL A 81 4.24 -6.89 -5.57
N ILE A 82 3.98 -8.19 -5.41
CA ILE A 82 4.32 -9.23 -6.40
C ILE A 82 3.38 -9.15 -7.62
N ILE A 83 2.06 -9.14 -7.38
CA ILE A 83 1.05 -9.12 -8.45
C ILE A 83 1.09 -7.79 -9.22
N GLY A 84 1.33 -6.69 -8.53
CA GLY A 84 1.35 -5.34 -9.06
C GLY A 84 2.73 -4.87 -9.51
N PHE A 85 3.77 -5.71 -9.51
CA PHE A 85 5.17 -5.30 -9.67
C PHE A 85 5.40 -4.39 -10.88
N GLY A 86 4.90 -4.76 -12.07
CA GLY A 86 5.04 -3.93 -13.27
C GLY A 86 4.41 -2.54 -13.14
N ARG A 87 3.25 -2.44 -12.48
CA ARG A 87 2.57 -1.15 -12.22
C ARG A 87 3.31 -0.32 -11.18
N ASN A 88 3.88 -0.97 -10.15
CA ASN A 88 4.70 -0.31 -9.14
C ASN A 88 5.95 0.33 -9.72
N VAL A 89 6.62 -0.36 -10.67
CA VAL A 89 7.78 0.18 -11.37
C VAL A 89 7.42 1.42 -12.19
N ILE A 90 6.28 1.41 -12.89
CA ILE A 90 5.80 2.57 -13.64
C ILE A 90 5.52 3.75 -12.70
N SER A 91 4.82 3.50 -11.59
CA SER A 91 4.57 4.54 -10.59
C SER A 91 5.87 5.12 -10.03
N PHE A 92 6.85 4.28 -9.72
CA PHE A 92 8.16 4.71 -9.24
C PHE A 92 8.93 5.53 -10.29
N ALA A 93 8.89 5.11 -11.56
CA ALA A 93 9.51 5.85 -12.66
C ALA A 93 8.89 7.24 -12.84
N VAL A 94 7.56 7.36 -12.77
CA VAL A 94 6.86 8.66 -12.83
C VAL A 94 7.24 9.54 -11.65
N ASN A 95 7.34 8.98 -10.44
CA ASN A 95 7.79 9.71 -9.26
C ASN A 95 9.22 10.26 -9.45
N ILE A 96 10.17 9.44 -9.92
CA ILE A 96 11.54 9.87 -10.21
C ILE A 96 11.57 10.95 -11.29
N ALA A 97 10.82 10.78 -12.38
CA ALA A 97 10.76 11.77 -13.45
C ALA A 97 10.26 13.13 -12.93
N MET A 98 9.25 13.13 -12.07
CA MET A 98 8.74 14.34 -11.42
C MET A 98 9.77 15.00 -10.50
N ILE A 99 10.55 14.22 -9.74
CA ILE A 99 11.65 14.75 -8.93
C ILE A 99 12.67 15.49 -9.82
N ILE A 100 13.08 14.87 -10.93
CA ILE A 100 14.07 15.45 -11.85
C ILE A 100 13.55 16.77 -12.43
N VAL A 101 12.29 16.81 -12.89
CA VAL A 101 11.67 18.04 -13.41
C VAL A 101 11.64 19.14 -12.36
N CYS A 102 11.34 18.81 -11.10
CA CYS A 102 11.37 19.77 -10.00
C CYS A 102 12.77 20.35 -9.72
N PHE A 103 13.83 19.55 -9.88
CA PHE A 103 15.22 20.02 -9.72
C PHE A 103 15.74 20.83 -10.91
N LEU A 104 15.19 20.63 -12.12
CA LEU A 104 15.52 21.43 -13.30
C LEU A 104 14.88 22.82 -13.30
N LEU A 105 13.80 23.02 -12.54
CA LEU A 105 13.19 24.32 -12.33
C LEU A 105 14.04 25.21 -11.39
N SER A 106 13.91 26.54 -11.55
CA SER A 106 14.59 27.51 -10.69
C SER A 106 14.33 27.23 -9.20
N PRO A 107 15.35 27.30 -8.32
CA PRO A 107 15.25 26.88 -6.92
C PRO A 107 14.17 27.61 -6.12
N ILE A 108 13.85 28.86 -6.50
CA ILE A 108 12.80 29.66 -5.85
C ILE A 108 11.41 29.12 -6.20
N ILE A 109 11.19 28.73 -7.46
CA ILE A 109 9.93 28.14 -7.92
C ILE A 109 9.75 26.76 -7.30
N THR A 110 10.83 25.98 -7.22
CA THR A 110 10.83 24.65 -6.62
C THR A 110 10.38 24.67 -5.15
N LEU A 111 10.79 25.67 -4.35
CA LEU A 111 10.37 25.76 -2.94
C LEU A 111 8.84 25.81 -2.75
N PHE A 112 8.14 26.58 -3.60
CA PHE A 112 6.69 26.74 -3.51
C PHE A 112 5.92 25.64 -4.25
N LEU A 113 6.47 25.15 -5.36
CA LEU A 113 5.80 24.18 -6.22
C LEU A 113 5.95 22.73 -5.73
N LEU A 114 6.99 22.44 -4.93
CA LEU A 114 7.29 21.11 -4.42
C LEU A 114 6.23 20.57 -3.42
N PRO A 115 5.79 21.30 -2.39
CA PRO A 115 4.76 20.77 -1.49
C PRO A 115 3.40 20.65 -2.18
N ILE A 116 3.05 21.58 -3.09
CA ILE A 116 1.71 21.64 -3.67
C ILE A 116 1.60 20.74 -4.91
N ALA A 117 2.39 21.00 -5.95
CA ALA A 117 2.25 20.31 -7.22
C ALA A 117 2.93 18.95 -7.19
N TYR A 118 4.16 18.86 -6.68
CA TYR A 118 4.88 17.59 -6.66
C TYR A 118 4.21 16.59 -5.73
N TYR A 119 3.91 16.95 -4.47
CA TYR A 119 3.30 16.00 -3.53
C TYR A 119 1.89 15.57 -3.95
N SER A 120 1.07 16.49 -4.46
CA SER A 120 -0.29 16.15 -4.93
C SER A 120 -0.27 15.29 -6.19
N PHE A 121 0.57 15.63 -7.17
CA PHE A 121 0.63 14.93 -8.45
C PHE A 121 1.24 13.53 -8.30
N THR A 122 2.33 13.41 -7.53
CA THR A 122 2.94 12.10 -7.24
C THR A 122 1.98 11.17 -6.51
N TRP A 123 1.25 11.69 -5.52
CA TRP A 123 0.23 10.91 -4.82
C TRP A 123 -0.91 10.51 -5.75
N PHE A 124 -1.41 11.44 -6.57
CA PHE A 124 -2.44 11.15 -7.57
C PHE A 124 -2.02 10.05 -8.55
N CYS A 125 -0.82 10.15 -9.15
CA CYS A 125 -0.29 9.14 -10.07
C CYS A 125 -0.12 7.77 -9.41
N THR A 126 0.31 7.76 -8.15
CA THR A 126 0.48 6.54 -7.36
C THR A 126 -0.86 5.87 -7.10
N VAL A 127 -1.86 6.63 -6.64
CA VAL A 127 -3.23 6.16 -6.42
C VAL A 127 -3.83 5.62 -7.71
N PHE A 128 -3.72 6.36 -8.81
CA PHE A 128 -4.24 5.96 -10.13
C PHE A 128 -3.68 4.60 -10.59
N THR A 129 -2.40 4.38 -10.35
CA THR A 129 -1.70 3.15 -10.76
C THR A 129 -2.02 1.96 -9.85
N CYS A 130 -2.15 2.18 -8.54
CA CYS A 130 -2.42 1.14 -7.56
C CYS A 130 -3.91 0.76 -7.49
N TYR A 131 -4.83 1.70 -7.72
CA TYR A 131 -6.27 1.51 -7.63
C TYR A 131 -6.82 0.30 -8.41
N PRO A 132 -6.45 0.03 -9.69
CA PRO A 132 -6.98 -1.13 -10.41
C PRO A 132 -6.59 -2.47 -9.79
N VAL A 133 -5.44 -2.55 -9.11
CA VAL A 133 -5.01 -3.76 -8.39
C VAL A 133 -5.86 -3.93 -7.14
N ILE A 134 -6.00 -2.87 -6.34
CA ILE A 134 -6.78 -2.89 -5.10
C ILE A 134 -8.25 -3.17 -5.38
N LYS A 135 -8.82 -2.57 -6.43
CA LYS A 135 -10.20 -2.81 -6.85
C LYS A 135 -10.48 -4.30 -7.08
N LYS A 136 -9.60 -4.95 -7.86
CA LYS A 136 -9.76 -6.35 -8.26
C LYS A 136 -9.67 -7.31 -7.07
N TYR A 137 -8.72 -7.09 -6.17
CA TYR A 137 -8.38 -8.08 -5.14
C TYR A 137 -8.87 -7.76 -3.72
N ILE A 138 -9.29 -6.53 -3.45
CA ILE A 138 -9.80 -6.11 -2.14
C ILE A 138 -11.24 -5.64 -2.24
N ILE A 139 -11.53 -4.67 -3.13
CA ILE A 139 -12.84 -4.00 -3.14
C ILE A 139 -13.95 -4.95 -3.60
N VAL A 140 -13.74 -5.64 -4.72
CA VAL A 140 -14.71 -6.62 -5.25
C VAL A 140 -15.02 -7.74 -4.24
N PRO A 141 -14.03 -8.47 -3.70
CA PRO A 141 -14.33 -9.53 -2.73
C PRO A 141 -14.90 -9.00 -1.41
N ALA A 142 -14.51 -7.80 -0.96
CA ALA A 142 -15.11 -7.20 0.24
C ALA A 142 -16.59 -6.84 0.02
N LEU A 143 -16.94 -6.35 -1.18
CA LEU A 143 -18.33 -6.06 -1.54
C LEU A 143 -19.16 -7.34 -1.67
N GLU A 144 -18.60 -8.39 -2.27
CA GLU A 144 -19.25 -9.71 -2.35
C GLU A 144 -19.46 -10.33 -0.97
N ALA A 145 -18.49 -10.23 -0.07
CA ALA A 145 -18.62 -10.68 1.31
C ALA A 145 -19.69 -9.90 2.09
N GLN A 146 -19.81 -8.59 1.88
CA GLN A 146 -20.88 -7.78 2.48
C GLN A 146 -22.26 -8.17 1.95
N LYS A 147 -22.39 -8.39 0.63
CA LYS A 147 -23.64 -8.86 0.01
C LYS A 147 -24.04 -10.25 0.51
N ALA A 148 -23.08 -11.17 0.62
CA ALA A 148 -23.31 -12.52 1.16
C ALA A 148 -23.70 -12.49 2.65
N ALA A 149 -23.12 -11.59 3.45
CA ALA A 149 -23.47 -11.42 4.86
C ALA A 149 -24.85 -10.77 5.07
N GLN A 150 -25.35 -10.00 4.09
CA GLN A 150 -26.70 -9.44 4.08
C GLN A 150 -27.76 -10.39 3.47
N ALA A 151 -27.33 -11.46 2.79
CA ALA A 151 -28.18 -12.53 2.29
C ALA A 151 -28.09 -13.76 3.21
N PRO A 152 -28.69 -13.68 4.41
CA PRO A 152 -29.98 -14.37 4.57
C PRO A 152 -30.93 -13.63 5.54
N ALA A 153 -31.82 -12.79 5.00
CA ALA A 153 -33.03 -12.33 5.70
C ALA A 153 -34.17 -11.94 4.74
N GLU A 154 -34.16 -12.39 3.47
CA GLU A 154 -35.22 -12.08 2.50
C GLU A 154 -35.81 -13.33 1.82
N THR A 155 -35.76 -14.50 2.46
CA THR A 155 -36.36 -15.73 1.91
C THR A 155 -37.35 -16.41 2.86
N GLU A 156 -38.11 -15.63 3.62
CA GLU A 156 -39.18 -16.20 4.47
C GLU A 156 -40.49 -15.41 4.51
N ASN A 157 -40.73 -14.45 3.61
CA ASN A 157 -41.99 -13.68 3.60
C ASN A 157 -42.67 -13.55 2.22
N THR A 158 -42.55 -14.56 1.35
CA THR A 158 -43.36 -14.61 0.11
C THR A 158 -43.94 -15.99 -0.20
N GLU A 159 -44.09 -16.86 0.81
CA GLU A 159 -44.66 -18.20 0.60
C GLU A 159 -45.57 -18.61 1.77
N SER A 160 -46.56 -17.78 2.11
CA SER A 160 -47.80 -18.23 2.78
C SER A 160 -48.88 -17.15 2.72
N LYS A 161 -50.08 -17.55 2.29
CA LYS A 161 -51.28 -16.77 1.87
C LYS A 161 -51.27 -16.50 0.36
N ASP A 162 -52.14 -17.07 -0.48
CA ASP A 162 -53.43 -17.69 -0.23
C ASP A 162 -53.86 -18.41 -1.53
N GLU A 163 -53.64 -19.73 -1.62
CA GLU A 163 -54.40 -20.61 -2.51
C GLU A 163 -55.19 -21.57 -1.63
N SER A 164 -56.40 -21.16 -1.25
CA SER A 164 -57.50 -22.05 -0.89
C SER A 164 -58.85 -21.34 -1.12
N GLU A 165 -59.43 -21.56 -2.31
CA GLU A 165 -60.86 -21.75 -2.72
C GLU A 165 -62.06 -21.24 -1.85
N PRO A 166 -63.32 -21.14 -2.36
CA PRO A 166 -63.88 -21.55 -3.66
C PRO A 166 -64.92 -20.58 -4.31
N ALA A 167 -65.47 -21.05 -5.43
CA ALA A 167 -66.58 -20.52 -6.21
C ALA A 167 -67.89 -20.24 -5.43
N GLU A 168 -68.57 -19.14 -5.79
CA GLU A 168 -70.03 -19.02 -5.95
C GLU A 168 -70.35 -18.06 -7.12
#